data_AF-A0A354CMR6-F1
#
_entry.id   AF-A0A354CMR6-F1
#
_cell.length_a   1.000
_cell.length_b   1.000
_cell.length_c   1.000
_cell.angle_alpha   90.00
_cell.angle_beta   90.00
_cell.angle_gamma   90.00
#
_symmetry.space_group_name_H-M   'P 1'
#
loop_
_entity.id
_entity.type
_entity.pdbx_description
1 polymer ?
#
loop_
_entity_poly.entity_id
_entity_poly.type
_entity_poly.pdbx_seq_one_letter_code
_entity_poly.pdbx_strand_id
1 'polypeptide(L)'
;NYIFNYDYNRTILACQAILDFCEGIDAFKAADALELQSRLSGYNQPWLDDDDGSVLAGIDNSESVNYVSKKGLLINYLLPAKKESITVDCSINNAYPYRAKQLIVCNRRQNKYCVYKKSLLKLIHAKHMCNKAKKAIRTTILDSSWEWHDRIGEITNIDYWKNYLKIN
;
A
#
# COMPACT_ATOMS: atom_id res chain seq x y z
N ASN A 1 -10.30 -0.69 5.16
CA ASN A 1 -10.79 -1.69 4.19
C ASN A 1 -9.65 -2.29 3.39
N TYR A 2 -8.68 -1.50 2.90
CA TYR A 2 -7.50 -1.97 2.14
C TYR A 2 -6.74 -3.18 2.71
N ILE A 3 -6.47 -3.18 4.03
CA ILE A 3 -5.85 -4.33 4.72
C ILE A 3 -6.60 -5.64 4.46
N PHE A 4 -7.93 -5.57 4.38
CA PHE A 4 -8.80 -6.71 4.22
C PHE A 4 -8.97 -7.17 2.76
N ASN A 5 -8.46 -6.40 1.80
CA ASN A 5 -8.44 -6.71 0.37
C ASN A 5 -7.09 -7.27 -0.08
N TYR A 6 -6.26 -7.78 0.84
CA TYR A 6 -4.93 -8.34 0.57
C TYR A 6 -3.87 -7.33 0.07
N ASP A 7 -4.20 -6.04 -0.05
CA ASP A 7 -3.24 -4.96 -0.37
C ASP A 7 -2.47 -4.50 0.89
N TYR A 8 -1.70 -5.42 1.47
CA TYR A 8 -0.95 -5.17 2.69
C TYR A 8 0.18 -4.20 2.47
N ASN A 9 0.91 -4.35 1.36
CA ASN A 9 2.10 -3.55 1.08
C ASN A 9 1.75 -2.07 0.97
N ARG A 10 0.70 -1.72 0.20
CA ARG A 10 0.24 -0.33 0.10
C ARG A 10 -0.24 0.22 1.43
N THR A 11 -0.92 -0.61 2.24
CA THR A 11 -1.35 -0.19 3.58
C THR A 11 -0.15 0.09 4.49
N ILE A 12 0.83 -0.81 4.52
CA ILE A 12 2.05 -0.66 5.32
C ILE A 12 2.81 0.59 4.87
N LEU A 13 2.98 0.78 3.56
CA LEU A 13 3.64 1.94 2.99
C LEU A 13 2.96 3.25 3.41
N ALA A 14 1.63 3.32 3.30
CA ALA A 14 0.89 4.52 3.72
C ALA A 14 1.04 4.79 5.23
N CYS A 15 1.07 3.75 6.06
CA CYS A 15 1.32 3.92 7.50
C CYS A 15 2.75 4.38 7.77
N GLN A 16 3.73 3.83 7.06
CA GLN A 16 5.12 4.23 7.19
C GLN A 16 5.31 5.69 6.78
N ALA A 17 4.70 6.14 5.67
CA ALA A 17 4.77 7.55 5.26
C ALA A 17 4.23 8.51 6.32
N ILE A 18 3.16 8.13 7.04
CA ILE A 18 2.64 8.93 8.16
C ILE A 18 3.64 8.97 9.31
N LEU A 19 4.30 7.85 9.61
CA LEU A 19 5.31 7.77 10.66
C LEU A 19 6.55 8.61 10.29
N ASP A 20 7.09 8.44 9.08
CA ASP A 20 8.23 9.19 8.55
C ASP A 20 7.93 10.70 8.58
N PHE A 21 6.71 11.13 8.21
CA PHE A 21 6.30 12.53 8.34
C PHE A 21 6.34 13.02 9.79
N CYS A 22 5.88 12.18 10.73
CA CYS A 22 5.88 12.51 12.16
C CYS A 22 7.27 12.52 12.80
N GLU A 23 8.31 11.99 12.13
CA GLU A 23 9.70 12.08 12.60
C GLU A 23 10.31 13.47 12.37
N GLY A 24 9.69 14.31 11.54
CA GLY A 24 10.07 15.71 11.34
C GLY A 24 11.09 15.95 10.23
N ILE A 25 11.51 17.20 10.08
CA ILE A 25 12.34 17.66 8.97
C ILE A 25 13.78 17.16 9.10
N ASP A 26 14.30 17.04 10.31
CA ASP A 26 15.69 16.60 10.52
C ASP A 26 15.88 15.13 10.14
N ALA A 27 14.91 14.28 10.48
CA ALA A 27 14.89 12.88 10.04
C ALA A 27 14.84 12.79 8.51
N PHE A 28 14.02 13.62 7.86
CA PHE A 28 13.98 13.70 6.40
C PHE A 28 15.33 14.11 5.80
N LYS A 29 15.98 15.15 6.34
CA LYS A 29 17.28 15.64 5.85
C LYS A 29 18.41 14.62 6.04
N ALA A 30 18.32 13.78 7.06
CA ALA A 30 19.29 12.73 7.35
C ALA A 30 19.05 11.45 6.51
N ALA A 31 17.91 11.33 5.84
CA ALA A 31 17.58 10.12 5.11
C ALA A 31 18.43 9.96 3.84
N ASP A 32 18.86 8.73 3.57
CA ASP A 32 19.53 8.36 2.31
C ASP A 32 18.49 8.06 1.23
N ALA A 33 18.52 8.80 0.12
CA ALA A 33 17.56 8.66 -0.97
C ALA A 33 17.61 7.27 -1.66
N LEU A 34 18.79 6.65 -1.75
CA LEU A 34 18.96 5.33 -2.36
C LEU A 34 18.41 4.24 -1.43
N GLU A 35 18.68 4.35 -0.13
CA GLU A 35 18.12 3.45 0.87
C GLU A 35 16.59 3.55 0.90
N LEU A 36 16.06 4.78 0.90
CA LEU A 36 14.62 5.04 0.81
C LEU A 36 14.03 4.41 -0.45
N GLN A 37 14.63 4.63 -1.63
CA GLN A 37 14.12 4.07 -2.88
C GLN A 37 14.13 2.53 -2.86
N SER A 38 15.20 1.92 -2.37
CA SER A 38 15.31 0.47 -2.21
C SER A 38 14.18 -0.07 -1.32
N ARG A 39 13.99 0.55 -0.15
CA ARG A 39 12.90 0.23 0.79
C ARG A 39 11.52 0.36 0.14
N LEU A 40 11.27 1.47 -0.56
CA LEU A 40 9.99 1.77 -1.22
C LEU A 40 9.67 0.76 -2.33
N SER A 41 10.66 0.38 -3.13
CA SER A 41 10.50 -0.58 -4.22
C SER A 41 9.99 -1.95 -3.74
N GLY A 42 10.35 -2.36 -2.52
CA GLY A 42 9.88 -3.60 -1.90
C GLY A 42 8.38 -3.65 -1.61
N TYR A 43 7.68 -2.50 -1.63
CA TYR A 43 6.23 -2.43 -1.46
C TYR A 43 5.46 -2.52 -2.77
N ASN A 44 6.11 -2.33 -3.92
CA ASN A 44 5.42 -2.37 -5.21
C ASN A 44 4.92 -3.78 -5.51
N GLN A 45 3.63 -3.88 -5.84
CA GLN A 45 3.06 -5.12 -6.32
C GLN A 45 3.42 -5.27 -7.81
N PRO A 46 4.16 -6.32 -8.22
CA PRO A 46 4.54 -6.49 -9.62
C PRO A 46 3.33 -6.74 -10.51
N TRP A 47 3.34 -6.10 -11.67
CA TRP A 47 2.46 -6.41 -12.79
C TRP A 47 3.16 -7.40 -13.70
N LEU A 48 2.45 -8.46 -14.06
CA LEU A 48 2.89 -9.55 -14.91
C LEU A 48 2.18 -9.44 -16.26
N ASP A 49 2.85 -9.81 -17.34
CA ASP A 49 2.26 -9.87 -18.68
C ASP A 49 1.35 -11.10 -18.81
N ASP A 50 0.20 -10.95 -19.49
CA ASP A 50 -0.75 -12.04 -19.81
C ASP A 50 -0.60 -12.43 -21.29
N ASP A 51 0.59 -12.88 -21.68
CA ASP A 51 0.97 -13.06 -23.09
C ASP A 51 0.04 -14.00 -23.88
N ASP A 52 -0.55 -15.00 -23.23
CA ASP A 52 -1.47 -15.96 -23.83
C ASP A 52 -2.96 -15.61 -23.64
N GLY A 53 -3.24 -14.51 -22.94
CA GLY A 53 -4.60 -14.06 -22.63
C GLY A 53 -5.38 -15.01 -21.72
N SER A 54 -4.73 -16.03 -21.13
CA SER A 54 -5.40 -17.09 -20.38
C SER A 54 -6.03 -16.56 -19.09
N VAL A 55 -5.36 -15.61 -18.43
CA VAL A 55 -5.84 -15.01 -17.18
C VAL A 55 -7.00 -14.07 -17.47
N LEU A 56 -6.92 -13.27 -18.53
CA LEU A 56 -7.97 -12.33 -18.93
C LEU A 56 -9.20 -13.01 -19.55
N ALA A 57 -9.03 -14.13 -20.26
CA ALA A 57 -10.12 -14.89 -20.86
C ALA A 57 -10.99 -15.62 -19.82
N GLY A 58 -10.40 -16.03 -18.70
CA GLY A 58 -11.10 -16.73 -17.62
C GLY A 58 -11.99 -15.85 -16.73
N ILE A 59 -12.15 -14.56 -17.05
CA ILE A 59 -12.81 -13.61 -16.15
C ILE A 59 -14.29 -13.44 -16.48
N ASP A 60 -15.14 -13.95 -15.58
CA ASP A 60 -16.57 -13.73 -15.60
C ASP A 60 -16.92 -12.34 -15.04
N ASN A 61 -17.46 -11.46 -15.88
CA ASN A 61 -17.88 -10.10 -15.49
C ASN A 61 -19.24 -10.09 -14.74
N SER A 62 -19.87 -11.25 -14.54
CA SER A 62 -21.22 -11.35 -13.96
C SER A 62 -21.24 -11.42 -12.42
N GLU A 63 -20.11 -11.66 -11.75
CA GLU A 63 -20.06 -11.63 -10.27
C GLU A 63 -20.21 -10.18 -9.78
N SER A 64 -21.44 -9.77 -9.48
CA SER A 64 -21.75 -8.50 -8.83
C SER A 64 -21.02 -8.40 -7.48
N VAL A 65 -20.28 -7.31 -7.28
CA VAL A 65 -19.53 -7.04 -6.05
C VAL A 65 -20.49 -6.85 -4.87
N ASN A 66 -20.70 -7.91 -4.10
CA ASN A 66 -21.50 -7.85 -2.88
C ASN A 66 -20.69 -7.20 -1.75
N TYR A 67 -21.18 -6.08 -1.21
CA TYR A 67 -20.54 -5.38 -0.10
C TYR A 67 -20.57 -6.25 1.17
N VAL A 68 -19.41 -6.73 1.63
CA VAL A 68 -19.33 -7.50 2.88
C VAL A 68 -19.02 -6.59 4.07
N SER A 69 -19.80 -6.77 5.14
CA SER A 69 -19.59 -6.06 6.39
C SER A 69 -18.18 -6.30 6.96
N LYS A 70 -17.70 -5.38 7.81
CA LYS A 70 -16.41 -5.56 8.53
C LYS A 70 -16.32 -6.91 9.26
N LYS A 71 -17.45 -7.41 9.77
CA LYS A 71 -17.54 -8.74 10.42
C LYS A 71 -17.30 -9.86 9.41
N GLY A 72 -17.90 -9.79 8.22
CA GLY A 72 -17.67 -10.78 7.17
C GLY A 72 -16.26 -10.73 6.59
N LEU A 73 -15.62 -9.55 6.54
CA LEU A 73 -14.19 -9.44 6.21
C LEU A 73 -13.34 -10.11 7.28
N LEU A 74 -13.61 -9.90 8.58
CA LEU A 74 -12.87 -10.58 9.64
C LEU A 74 -13.03 -12.11 9.58
N ILE A 75 -14.25 -12.59 9.33
CA ILE A 75 -14.54 -14.02 9.13
C ILE A 75 -13.78 -14.58 7.93
N ASN A 76 -13.74 -13.83 6.82
CA ASN A 76 -12.95 -14.21 5.64
C ASN A 76 -11.48 -14.48 6.01
N TYR A 77 -10.92 -13.73 6.94
CA TYR A 77 -9.55 -13.95 7.40
C TYR A 77 -9.40 -15.17 8.31
N LEU A 78 -10.30 -15.33 9.27
CA LEU A 78 -10.24 -16.41 10.26
C LEU A 78 -10.54 -17.77 9.66
N LEU A 79 -11.40 -17.84 8.65
CA LEU A 79 -11.79 -19.09 8.03
C LEU A 79 -10.89 -19.48 6.85
N PRO A 80 -10.79 -20.79 6.55
CA PRO A 80 -10.04 -21.27 5.39
C PRO A 80 -10.61 -20.72 4.09
N ALA A 81 -9.70 -20.32 3.20
CA ALA A 81 -10.02 -19.89 1.86
C ALA A 81 -10.51 -21.07 1.02
N LYS A 82 -11.50 -20.82 0.14
CA LYS A 82 -12.19 -21.85 -0.64
C LYS A 82 -12.13 -21.64 -2.15
N LYS A 83 -11.93 -20.41 -2.62
CA LYS A 83 -11.93 -20.10 -4.05
C LYS A 83 -10.79 -19.16 -4.44
N GLU A 84 -10.47 -19.11 -5.72
CA GLU A 84 -9.79 -17.95 -6.30
C GLU A 84 -10.84 -16.88 -6.61
N SER A 85 -10.46 -15.61 -6.54
CA SER A 85 -11.35 -14.50 -6.87
C SER A 85 -10.60 -13.57 -7.81
N ILE A 86 -11.27 -13.20 -8.90
CA ILE A 86 -10.71 -12.33 -9.93
C ILE A 86 -11.51 -11.03 -9.91
N THR A 87 -10.81 -9.89 -9.94
CA THR A 87 -11.42 -8.56 -9.96
C THR A 87 -11.01 -7.87 -11.25
N VAL A 88 -12.02 -7.46 -12.03
CA VAL A 88 -11.84 -6.65 -13.24
C VAL A 88 -11.96 -5.20 -12.85
N ASP A 89 -10.83 -4.55 -12.68
CA ASP A 89 -10.60 -3.13 -12.88
C ASP A 89 -9.13 -2.90 -12.56
N CYS A 90 -8.52 -1.80 -13.01
CA CYS A 90 -7.16 -1.43 -12.58
C CYS A 90 -7.10 -1.05 -11.07
N SER A 91 -8.08 -1.47 -10.28
CA SER A 91 -8.32 -1.07 -8.91
C SER A 91 -8.81 -2.23 -8.05
N ILE A 92 -8.06 -2.52 -7.00
CA ILE A 92 -8.44 -3.48 -5.94
C ILE A 92 -9.53 -2.92 -5.00
N ASN A 93 -9.94 -1.67 -5.18
CA ASN A 93 -10.93 -1.02 -4.31
C ASN A 93 -12.28 -1.73 -4.36
N ASN A 94 -12.61 -2.28 -5.53
CA ASN A 94 -13.84 -3.00 -5.80
C ASN A 94 -13.70 -4.52 -5.59
N ALA A 95 -12.51 -4.98 -5.15
CA ALA A 95 -12.24 -6.40 -5.01
C ALA A 95 -13.05 -7.03 -3.88
N TYR A 96 -13.58 -8.24 -4.14
CA TYR A 96 -14.36 -9.02 -3.20
C TYR A 96 -13.56 -10.25 -2.71
N PRO A 97 -12.85 -10.16 -1.58
CA PRO A 97 -11.98 -11.25 -1.12
C PRO A 97 -12.70 -12.36 -0.36
N TYR A 98 -14.04 -12.40 -0.27
CA TYR A 98 -14.70 -13.36 0.64
C TYR A 98 -14.35 -14.82 0.30
N ARG A 99 -13.67 -15.45 1.25
CA ARG A 99 -13.05 -16.78 1.20
C ARG A 99 -12.11 -16.99 0.01
N ALA A 100 -11.55 -15.91 -0.53
CA ALA A 100 -10.59 -15.96 -1.63
C ALA A 100 -9.18 -16.33 -1.13
N LYS A 101 -8.47 -17.19 -1.87
CA LYS A 101 -7.05 -17.50 -1.64
C LYS A 101 -6.17 -16.35 -2.14
N GLN A 102 -6.53 -15.82 -3.30
CA GLN A 102 -5.89 -14.71 -3.96
C GLN A 102 -6.92 -13.86 -4.68
N LEU A 103 -6.57 -12.59 -4.87
CA LEU A 103 -7.25 -11.62 -5.70
C LEU A 103 -6.35 -11.32 -6.89
N ILE A 104 -6.88 -11.53 -8.09
CA ILE A 104 -6.20 -11.14 -9.33
C ILE A 104 -6.82 -9.84 -9.81
N VAL A 105 -5.98 -8.82 -10.01
CA VAL A 105 -6.39 -7.51 -10.54
C VAL A 105 -5.82 -7.38 -11.94
N CYS A 106 -6.67 -7.05 -12.90
CA CYS A 106 -6.32 -7.10 -14.31
C CYS A 106 -6.39 -5.72 -14.97
N ASN A 107 -5.43 -5.44 -15.84
CA ASN A 107 -5.38 -4.28 -16.72
C ASN A 107 -5.47 -4.74 -18.18
N ARG A 108 -6.70 -4.78 -18.71
CA ARG A 108 -6.99 -5.22 -20.09
C ARG A 108 -6.33 -4.34 -21.16
N ARG A 109 -6.07 -3.06 -20.89
CA ARG A 109 -5.46 -2.16 -21.89
C ARG A 109 -3.99 -2.46 -22.11
N GLN A 110 -3.30 -2.91 -21.07
CA GLN A 110 -1.87 -3.21 -21.12
C GLN A 110 -1.57 -4.70 -21.23
N ASN A 111 -2.60 -5.55 -21.26
CA ASN A 111 -2.48 -7.01 -21.20
C ASN A 111 -1.65 -7.48 -20.00
N LYS A 112 -1.92 -6.91 -18.82
CA LYS A 112 -1.18 -7.21 -17.58
C LYS A 112 -2.12 -7.56 -16.44
N TYR A 113 -1.61 -8.28 -15.45
CA TYR A 113 -2.31 -8.59 -14.21
C TYR A 113 -1.38 -8.52 -13.00
N CYS A 114 -1.95 -8.40 -11.81
CA CYS A 114 -1.22 -8.52 -10.56
C CYS A 114 -1.98 -9.36 -9.54
N VAL A 115 -1.26 -10.04 -8.65
CA VAL A 115 -1.82 -11.06 -7.75
C VAL A 115 -1.60 -10.69 -6.29
N TYR A 116 -2.69 -10.51 -5.55
CA TYR A 116 -2.70 -10.26 -4.13
C TYR A 116 -3.11 -11.52 -3.37
N LYS A 117 -2.24 -12.04 -2.50
CA LYS A 117 -2.48 -13.30 -1.79
C LYS A 117 -2.87 -13.04 -0.34
N LYS A 118 -3.81 -13.83 0.18
CA LYS A 118 -4.16 -13.82 1.60
C LYS A 118 -2.93 -14.19 2.44
N SER A 119 -2.58 -13.37 3.43
CA SER A 119 -1.50 -13.65 4.38
C SER A 119 -1.84 -13.13 5.78
N LEU A 120 -1.87 -14.05 6.76
CA LEU A 120 -2.15 -13.69 8.16
C LEU A 120 -0.99 -12.89 8.77
N LEU A 121 0.25 -13.26 8.46
CA LEU A 121 1.44 -12.54 8.95
C LEU A 121 1.45 -11.10 8.43
N LYS A 122 1.22 -10.89 7.13
CA LYS A 122 1.15 -9.53 6.56
C LYS A 122 -0.06 -8.75 7.09
N LEU A 123 -1.19 -9.41 7.34
CA LEU A 123 -2.36 -8.78 7.98
C LEU A 123 -2.03 -8.24 9.38
N ILE A 124 -1.43 -9.06 10.22
CA ILE A 124 -1.04 -8.68 11.59
C ILE A 124 -0.05 -7.52 11.53
N HIS A 125 0.96 -7.61 10.65
CA HIS A 125 1.93 -6.55 10.46
C HIS A 125 1.26 -5.24 10.00
N ALA A 126 0.41 -5.27 8.99
CA ALA A 126 -0.32 -4.08 8.52
C ALA A 126 -1.18 -3.48 9.64
N LYS A 127 -1.86 -4.31 10.45
CA LYS A 127 -2.67 -3.84 11.58
C LYS A 127 -1.80 -3.17 12.66
N HIS A 128 -0.64 -3.74 12.96
CA HIS A 128 0.33 -3.14 13.87
C HIS A 128 0.81 -1.77 13.38
N MET A 129 1.17 -1.67 12.11
CA MET A 129 1.57 -0.41 11.48
C MET A 129 0.45 0.63 11.52
N CYS A 130 -0.79 0.25 11.23
CA CYS A 130 -1.94 1.15 11.36
C CYS A 130 -2.13 1.65 12.79
N ASN A 131 -1.95 0.79 13.80
CA ASN A 131 -2.06 1.20 15.20
C ASN A 131 -0.97 2.20 15.58
N LYS A 132 0.27 1.96 15.14
CA LYS A 132 1.39 2.90 15.32
C LYS A 132 1.10 4.25 14.65
N ALA A 133 0.74 4.26 13.38
CA ALA A 133 0.40 5.48 12.64
C ALA A 133 -0.76 6.23 13.30
N LYS A 134 -1.81 5.51 13.74
CA LYS A 134 -2.94 6.12 14.46
C LYS A 134 -2.52 6.75 15.79
N LYS A 135 -1.55 6.15 16.49
CA LYS A 135 -0.98 6.75 17.71
C LYS A 135 -0.23 8.03 17.36
N ALA A 136 0.66 8.01 16.38
CA ALA A 136 1.42 9.18 15.93
C ALA A 136 0.52 10.35 15.47
N ILE A 137 -0.56 10.04 14.72
CA ILE A 137 -1.58 11.03 14.34
C ILE A 137 -2.20 11.71 15.56
N ARG A 138 -2.37 10.99 16.67
CA ARG A 138 -2.99 11.55 17.87
C ARG A 138 -2.02 12.32 18.75
N THR A 139 -0.75 11.95 18.74
CA THR A 139 0.23 12.45 19.72
C THR A 139 1.22 13.43 19.14
N THR A 140 1.47 13.41 17.84
CA THR A 140 2.69 14.02 17.27
C THR A 140 2.43 14.80 15.99
N ILE A 141 1.38 14.47 15.22
CA ILE A 141 1.21 15.04 13.87
C ILE A 141 1.06 16.56 13.84
N LEU A 142 0.49 17.18 14.89
CA LEU A 142 0.35 18.63 14.96
C LEU A 142 1.72 19.30 15.14
N ASP A 143 2.54 18.81 16.07
CA ASP A 143 3.87 19.33 16.31
C ASP A 143 4.76 19.18 15.08
N SER A 144 4.74 17.99 14.44
CA SER A 144 5.45 17.79 13.17
C SER A 144 4.92 18.72 12.08
N SER A 145 3.60 18.94 11.99
CA SER A 145 3.04 19.84 10.96
C SER A 145 3.53 21.28 11.13
N TRP A 146 3.64 21.76 12.36
CA TRP A 146 4.21 23.09 12.66
C TRP A 146 5.69 23.16 12.30
N GLU A 147 6.47 22.14 12.69
CA GLU A 147 7.88 22.05 12.32
C GLU A 147 8.06 22.10 10.80
N TRP A 148 7.32 21.28 10.06
CA TRP A 148 7.34 21.25 8.60
C TRP A 148 6.97 22.60 8.01
N HIS A 149 5.95 23.27 8.54
CA HIS A 149 5.53 24.59 8.05
C HIS A 149 6.62 25.65 8.24
N ASP A 150 7.19 25.76 9.43
CA ASP A 150 8.15 26.79 9.79
C ASP A 150 9.51 26.58 9.09
N ARG A 151 9.89 25.31 8.88
CA ARG A 151 11.22 24.93 8.40
C ARG A 151 11.25 24.46 6.95
N ILE A 152 10.14 24.49 6.22
CA ILE A 152 10.10 24.07 4.80
C ILE A 152 11.11 24.84 3.92
N GLY A 153 11.45 26.08 4.33
CA GLY A 153 12.49 26.89 3.72
C GLY A 153 13.86 26.21 3.65
N GLU A 154 14.18 25.35 4.62
CA GLU A 154 15.47 24.65 4.67
C GLU A 154 15.64 23.66 3.52
N ILE A 155 14.57 22.95 3.15
CA ILE A 155 14.60 21.92 2.09
C ILE A 155 14.16 22.45 0.73
N THR A 156 13.62 23.68 0.67
CA THR A 156 13.34 24.36 -0.59
C THR A 156 14.51 25.25 -1.03
N ASN A 157 15.52 25.41 -0.17
CA ASN A 157 16.77 26.08 -0.49
C ASN A 157 17.60 25.26 -1.49
N ILE A 158 18.09 25.92 -2.56
CA ILE A 158 18.94 25.30 -3.57
C ILE A 158 20.30 24.85 -3.02
N ASP A 159 20.88 25.60 -2.08
CA ASP A 159 22.18 25.30 -1.48
C ASP A 159 22.13 24.01 -0.66
N TYR A 160 21.00 23.76 0.00
CA TYR A 160 20.77 22.48 0.67
C TYR A 160 20.88 21.31 -0.31
N TRP A 161 20.18 21.38 -1.44
CA TRP A 161 20.20 20.30 -2.44
C TRP A 161 21.54 20.15 -3.15
N LYS A 162 22.25 21.25 -3.42
CA LYS A 162 23.62 21.20 -3.93
C LYS A 162 24.53 20.42 -2.98
N ASN A 163 24.48 20.74 -1.70
CA ASN A 163 25.26 20.04 -0.67
C ASN A 163 24.86 18.56 -0.53
N TYR A 164 23.56 18.29 -0.44
CA TYR A 164 23.03 16.94 -0.29
C TYR A 164 23.38 16.03 -1.48
N LEU A 165 23.19 16.54 -2.71
CA LEU A 165 23.48 15.81 -3.95
C LEU A 165 24.96 15.85 -4.37
N LYS A 166 25.80 16.58 -3.62
CA LYS A 166 27.23 16.79 -3.94
C LYS A 166 27.43 17.39 -5.34
N ILE A 167 26.58 18.35 -5.70
CA ILE A 167 26.64 19.10 -6.96
C ILE A 167 27.37 20.42 -6.69
N ASN A 168 28.49 20.63 -7.38
CA ASN A 168 29.27 21.89 -7.33
C ASN A 168 28.55 23.02 -8.10
#